data_AF-A0AA88NUS9-F1
#
_entry.id   AF-A0AA88NUS9-F1
#
_cell.length_a   1.000
_cell.length_b   1.000
_cell.length_c   1.000
_cell.angle_alpha   90.00
_cell.angle_beta   90.00
_cell.angle_gamma   90.00
#
_symmetry.space_group_name_H-M   'P 1'
#
loop_
_entity.id
_entity.type
_entity.pdbx_description
1 polymer ?
#
loop_
_entity_poly.entity_id
_entity_poly.type
_entity_poly.pdbx_seq_one_letter_code
_entity_poly.pdbx_strand_id
1 'polypeptide(L)'
;MDNVESVYQWSISSLAEVTARSIEQLHKVAELILHGQDVEKPASQQAKILSRLTCAMCKEVSCLARRFTDTLVAVGSRRKAEELNPLVNSVTLEGSNSTTYIHNAFQLLLPVLQISHLQTNRVPARTEPEPEPEPAPTD
;
A
#
# COMPACT_ATOMS: atom_id res chain seq x y z
N MET A 1 10.72 -5.71 32.63
CA MET A 1 11.42 -5.92 31.34
C MET A 1 12.53 -4.90 31.25
N ASP A 2 13.70 -5.29 30.74
CA ASP A 2 14.77 -4.34 30.41
C ASP A 2 14.27 -3.35 29.36
N ASN A 3 14.61 -2.07 29.53
CA ASN A 3 14.16 -0.99 28.64
C ASN A 3 14.53 -1.26 27.16
N VAL A 4 15.71 -1.85 26.91
CA VAL A 4 16.19 -2.21 25.57
C VAL A 4 15.31 -3.30 24.93
N GLU A 5 15.01 -4.37 25.67
CA GLU A 5 14.19 -5.48 25.16
C GLU A 5 12.76 -5.01 24.88
N SER A 6 12.18 -4.17 25.76
CA SER A 6 10.88 -3.59 25.48
C SER A 6 10.90 -2.75 24.20
N VAL A 7 11.88 -1.85 24.03
CA VAL A 7 11.99 -1.02 22.81
C VAL A 7 12.13 -1.90 21.57
N TYR A 8 12.93 -2.96 21.64
CA TYR A 8 13.08 -3.92 20.55
C TYR A 8 11.74 -4.59 20.18
N GLN A 9 11.02 -5.15 21.15
CA GLN A 9 9.72 -5.79 20.91
C GLN A 9 8.70 -4.81 20.32
N TRP A 10 8.61 -3.61 20.87
CA TRP A 10 7.75 -2.54 20.32
C TRP A 10 8.12 -2.19 18.89
N SER A 11 9.42 -2.15 18.56
CA SER A 11 9.90 -1.86 17.21
C SER A 11 9.46 -2.94 16.21
N ILE A 12 9.66 -4.22 16.53
CA ILE A 12 9.25 -5.34 15.68
C ILE A 12 7.73 -5.39 15.50
N SER A 13 6.96 -5.31 16.60
CA SER A 13 5.49 -5.32 16.52
C SER A 13 4.95 -4.15 15.72
N SER A 14 5.53 -2.95 15.87
CA SER A 14 5.09 -1.76 15.12
C SER A 14 5.40 -1.88 13.63
N LEU A 15 6.57 -2.42 13.26
CA LEU A 15 6.92 -2.69 11.86
C LEU A 15 6.00 -3.74 11.23
N ALA A 16 5.69 -4.81 11.95
CA ALA A 16 4.75 -5.82 11.50
C ALA A 16 3.33 -5.24 11.32
N GLU A 17 2.86 -4.43 12.26
CA GLU A 17 1.53 -3.80 12.18
C GLU A 17 1.44 -2.84 11.00
N VAL A 18 2.39 -1.91 10.84
CA VAL A 18 2.35 -0.96 9.72
C VAL A 18 2.44 -1.68 8.37
N THR A 19 3.18 -2.78 8.30
CA THR A 19 3.26 -3.64 7.11
C THR A 19 1.92 -4.30 6.81
N ALA A 20 1.29 -4.91 7.81
CA ALA A 20 -0.01 -5.56 7.64
C ALA A 20 -1.08 -4.54 7.19
N ARG A 21 -1.14 -3.37 7.83
CA ARG A 21 -2.05 -2.29 7.47
C ARG A 21 -1.79 -1.79 6.05
N SER A 22 -0.51 -1.65 5.67
CA SER A 22 -0.11 -1.23 4.33
C SER A 22 -0.63 -2.19 3.25
N ILE A 23 -0.46 -3.49 3.47
CA ILE A 23 -0.95 -4.54 2.57
C ILE A 23 -2.48 -4.54 2.52
N GLU A 24 -3.14 -4.41 3.69
CA GLU A 24 -4.60 -4.32 3.79
C GLU A 24 -5.17 -3.14 2.96
N GLN A 25 -4.51 -1.98 3.00
CA GLN A 25 -4.93 -0.83 2.19
C GLN A 25 -4.75 -1.07 0.70
N LEU A 26 -3.64 -1.68 0.28
CA LEU A 26 -3.43 -2.04 -1.12
C LEU A 26 -4.50 -3.03 -1.60
N HIS A 27 -4.86 -4.02 -0.78
CA HIS A 27 -5.96 -4.95 -1.08
C HIS A 27 -7.31 -4.24 -1.22
N LYS A 28 -7.65 -3.33 -0.29
CA LYS A 28 -8.89 -2.53 -0.38
C LYS A 28 -8.94 -1.69 -1.64
N VAL A 29 -7.82 -1.08 -2.04
CA VAL A 29 -7.75 -0.35 -3.32
C VAL A 29 -7.96 -1.30 -4.51
N ALA A 30 -7.42 -2.52 -4.46
CA ALA A 30 -7.66 -3.52 -5.49
C ALA A 30 -9.15 -3.88 -5.61
N GLU A 31 -9.83 -4.09 -4.48
CA GLU A 31 -11.28 -4.34 -4.44
C GLU A 31 -12.08 -3.18 -5.04
N LEU A 32 -11.72 -1.93 -4.72
CA LEU A 32 -12.35 -0.73 -5.28
C LEU A 32 -12.16 -0.62 -6.80
N ILE A 33 -10.98 -0.98 -7.31
CA ILE A 33 -10.71 -0.97 -8.76
C ILE A 33 -11.52 -2.04 -9.48
N LEU A 34 -11.68 -3.22 -8.88
CA LEU A 34 -12.35 -4.36 -9.52
C LEU A 34 -13.88 -4.30 -9.44
N HIS A 35 -14.42 -3.80 -8.33
CA HIS A 35 -15.86 -3.80 -8.04
C HIS A 35 -16.51 -2.41 -8.04
N GLY A 36 -15.73 -1.35 -8.25
CA GLY A 36 -16.24 0.03 -8.34
C GLY A 36 -17.27 0.16 -9.47
N GLN A 37 -18.41 0.79 -9.17
CA GLN A 37 -19.49 0.98 -10.15
C GLN A 37 -19.13 1.99 -11.25
N ASP A 38 -18.17 2.90 -10.97
CA ASP A 38 -17.60 3.84 -11.94
C ASP A 38 -16.07 3.83 -11.88
N VAL A 39 -15.43 3.80 -13.05
CA VAL A 39 -13.98 3.96 -13.19
C VAL A 39 -13.68 5.46 -13.19
N GLU A 40 -13.42 6.04 -12.02
CA GLU A 40 -13.15 7.49 -11.89
C GLU A 40 -11.92 7.96 -12.70
N LYS A 41 -10.94 7.06 -12.94
CA LYS A 41 -9.67 7.38 -13.61
C LYS A 41 -9.20 6.21 -14.48
N PRO A 42 -8.56 6.46 -15.63
CA PRO A 42 -7.97 5.40 -16.44
C PRO A 42 -6.99 4.53 -15.63
N ALA A 43 -6.97 3.22 -15.90
CA ALA A 43 -6.09 2.26 -15.22
C ALA A 43 -4.60 2.69 -15.23
N SER A 44 -4.13 3.33 -16.30
CA SER A 44 -2.77 3.86 -16.40
C SER A 44 -2.50 4.99 -15.40
N GLN A 45 -3.49 5.83 -15.10
CA GLN A 45 -3.39 6.88 -14.09
C GLN A 45 -3.47 6.29 -12.68
N GLN A 46 -4.35 5.31 -12.45
CA GLN A 46 -4.43 4.57 -11.20
C GLN A 46 -3.09 3.89 -10.87
N ALA A 47 -2.46 3.23 -11.84
CA ALA A 47 -1.15 2.60 -11.69
C ALA A 47 -0.06 3.60 -11.25
N LYS A 48 -0.02 4.80 -11.85
CA LYS A 48 0.92 5.86 -11.46
C LYS A 48 0.69 6.35 -10.03
N ILE A 49 -0.57 6.52 -9.64
CA ILE A 49 -0.94 6.94 -8.27
C ILE A 49 -0.52 5.87 -7.26
N LEU A 50 -0.88 4.61 -7.52
CA LEU A 50 -0.54 3.47 -6.67
C LEU A 50 0.97 3.26 -6.54
N SER A 51 1.73 3.44 -7.62
CA SER A 51 3.19 3.38 -7.59
C SER A 51 3.78 4.46 -6.66
N ARG A 52 3.29 5.71 -6.76
CA ARG A 52 3.71 6.81 -5.88
C ARG A 52 3.32 6.56 -4.42
N LEU A 53 2.11 6.06 -4.18
CA LEU A 53 1.62 5.72 -2.85
C LEU A 53 2.49 4.62 -2.22
N THR A 54 2.72 3.53 -2.94
CA THR A 54 3.57 2.41 -2.50
C THR A 54 5.00 2.89 -2.20
N CYS A 55 5.57 3.75 -3.06
CA CYS A 55 6.88 4.35 -2.82
C CYS A 55 6.92 5.19 -1.54
N ALA A 56 5.88 6.00 -1.29
CA ALA A 56 5.77 6.79 -0.07
C ALA A 56 5.66 5.89 1.16
N MET A 57 4.84 4.84 1.12
CA MET A 57 4.70 3.86 2.21
C MET A 57 6.04 3.17 2.53
N CYS A 58 6.77 2.69 1.52
CA CYS A 58 8.08 2.08 1.73
C CYS A 58 9.09 3.07 2.36
N LYS A 59 9.05 4.35 1.97
CA LYS A 59 9.91 5.38 2.56
C LYS A 59 9.57 5.64 4.03
N GLU A 60 8.29 5.73 4.37
CA GLU A 60 7.84 5.91 5.75
C GLU A 60 8.23 4.71 6.63
N VAL A 61 8.07 3.47 6.14
CA VAL A 61 8.55 2.27 6.84
C VAL A 61 10.06 2.29 7.05
N SER A 62 10.82 2.68 6.03
CA SER A 62 12.28 2.80 6.14
C SER A 62 12.70 3.85 7.17
N CYS A 63 11.98 4.98 7.21
CA CYS A 63 12.19 6.05 8.19
C CYS A 63 11.86 5.57 9.61
N LEU A 64 10.74 4.87 9.78
CA LEU A 64 10.32 4.31 11.05
C LEU A 64 11.32 3.29 11.59
N ALA A 65 11.78 2.36 10.76
CA ALA A 65 12.81 1.39 11.13
C ALA A 65 14.10 2.08 11.60
N ARG A 66 14.53 3.14 10.90
CA ARG A 66 15.69 3.94 11.32
C ARG A 66 15.49 4.60 12.68
N ARG A 67 14.32 5.21 12.91
CA ARG A 67 14.01 5.82 14.21
C ARG A 67 14.03 4.80 15.34
N PHE A 68 13.55 3.58 15.09
CA PHE A 68 13.65 2.49 16.05
C PHE A 68 15.09 2.07 16.31
N THR A 69 15.93 1.93 15.28
CA THR A 69 17.36 1.60 15.47
C THR A 69 18.10 2.71 16.23
N ASP A 70 17.84 3.98 15.93
CA ASP A 70 18.43 5.11 16.63
C ASP A 70 18.03 5.11 18.12
N THR A 71 16.76 4.81 18.40
CA THR A 71 16.23 4.70 19.76
C THR A 71 16.87 3.52 20.51
N LEU A 72 17.02 2.36 19.85
CA LEU A 72 17.70 1.20 20.43
C LEU A 72 19.15 1.51 20.78
N VAL A 73 19.88 2.19 19.89
CA VAL A 73 21.26 2.62 20.15
C VAL A 73 21.34 3.57 21.34
N ALA A 74 20.44 4.56 21.42
CA ALA A 74 20.42 5.53 22.51
C ALA A 74 20.14 4.86 23.87
N VAL A 75 19.08 4.04 23.95
CA VAL A 75 18.68 3.34 25.19
C VAL A 75 19.66 2.23 25.56
N GLY A 76 20.27 1.58 24.57
CA GLY A 76 21.25 0.52 24.71
C GLY A 76 22.70 0.99 24.89
N SER A 77 22.96 2.29 25.04
CA SER A 77 24.33 2.86 25.05
C SER A 77 25.30 2.27 26.08
N ARG A 78 24.79 1.63 27.15
CA ARG A 78 25.60 0.95 28.17
C ARG A 78 25.73 -0.56 27.97
N ARG A 79 25.02 -1.14 26.99
CA ARG A 79 25.12 -2.55 26.61
C ARG A 79 26.36 -2.78 25.77
N LYS A 80 26.86 -4.01 25.80
CA LYS A 80 27.97 -4.39 24.94
C LYS A 80 27.50 -4.52 23.49
N ALA A 81 28.41 -4.28 22.55
CA ALA A 81 28.09 -4.29 21.12
C ALA A 81 27.57 -5.66 20.66
N GLU A 82 28.11 -6.76 21.20
CA GLU A 82 27.67 -8.12 20.91
C GLU A 82 26.23 -8.43 21.35
N GLU A 83 25.70 -7.69 22.32
CA GLU A 83 24.31 -7.80 22.78
C GLU A 83 23.37 -6.88 21.99
N LEU A 84 23.82 -5.65 21.69
CA LEU A 84 22.97 -4.63 21.06
C LEU A 84 22.89 -4.75 19.54
N ASN A 85 24.00 -5.05 18.87
CA ASN A 85 24.07 -5.09 17.41
C ASN A 85 23.09 -6.11 16.79
N PRO A 86 22.87 -7.31 17.35
CA PRO A 86 21.86 -8.24 16.85
C PRO A 86 20.44 -7.65 16.84
N LEU A 87 20.07 -6.88 17.87
CA LEU A 87 18.75 -6.25 17.96
C LEU A 87 18.59 -5.14 16.90
N VAL A 88 19.62 -4.29 16.75
CA VAL A 88 19.64 -3.24 15.72
C VAL A 88 19.58 -3.83 14.31
N ASN A 89 20.38 -4.87 14.05
CA ASN A 89 20.40 -5.57 12.77
C ASN A 89 19.04 -6.24 12.49
N SER A 90 18.42 -6.84 13.49
CA SER A 90 17.10 -7.45 13.36
C SER A 90 16.02 -6.42 12.99
N VAL A 91 15.97 -5.26 13.66
CA VAL A 91 15.02 -4.19 13.31
C VAL A 91 15.29 -3.63 11.91
N THR A 92 16.56 -3.50 11.52
CA THR A 92 16.96 -3.07 10.17
C THR A 92 16.49 -4.05 9.10
N LEU A 93 16.68 -5.34 9.36
CA LEU A 93 16.24 -6.42 8.47
C LEU A 93 14.71 -6.46 8.38
N GLU A 94 14.01 -6.34 9.50
CA GLU A 94 12.55 -6.31 9.55
C GLU A 94 11.99 -5.12 8.75
N GLY A 95 12.60 -3.93 8.87
CA GLY A 95 12.24 -2.78 8.04
C GLY A 95 12.45 -3.03 6.55
N SER A 96 13.55 -3.70 6.18
CA SER A 96 13.83 -4.06 4.78
C SER A 96 12.81 -5.07 4.23
N ASN A 97 12.51 -6.11 5.01
CA ASN A 97 11.48 -7.10 4.69
C ASN A 97 10.11 -6.45 4.55
N SER A 98 9.75 -5.55 5.48
CA SER A 98 8.50 -4.79 5.46
C SER A 98 8.32 -4.03 4.14
N THR A 99 9.35 -3.30 3.69
CA THR A 99 9.28 -2.60 2.38
C THR A 99 9.12 -3.55 1.20
N THR A 100 9.73 -4.73 1.28
CA THR A 100 9.63 -5.77 0.25
C THR A 100 8.22 -6.34 0.20
N TYR A 101 7.61 -6.64 1.34
CA TYR A 101 6.23 -7.13 1.41
C TYR A 101 5.22 -6.12 0.88
N ILE A 102 5.38 -4.83 1.21
CA ILE A 102 4.53 -3.75 0.68
C ILE A 102 4.69 -3.63 -0.84
N HIS A 103 5.92 -3.68 -1.35
CA HIS A 103 6.16 -3.62 -2.79
C HIS A 103 5.56 -4.83 -3.52
N ASN A 104 5.72 -6.03 -2.97
CA ASN A 104 5.17 -7.24 -3.55
C ASN A 104 3.63 -7.20 -3.55
N ALA A 105 2.99 -6.70 -2.50
CA ALA A 105 1.54 -6.50 -2.47
C ALA A 105 1.07 -5.58 -3.60
N PHE A 106 1.81 -4.49 -3.88
CA PHE A 106 1.52 -3.63 -5.04
C PHE A 106 1.66 -4.37 -6.38
N GLN A 107 2.63 -5.26 -6.54
CA GLN A 107 2.78 -6.06 -7.76
C GLN A 107 1.56 -6.95 -8.02
N LEU A 108 0.88 -7.42 -6.96
CA LEU A 108 -0.35 -8.22 -7.08
C LEU A 108 -1.54 -7.40 -7.60
N LEU A 109 -1.47 -6.06 -7.61
CA LEU A 109 -2.50 -5.20 -8.21
C LEU A 109 -2.38 -5.11 -9.74
N LEU A 110 -1.27 -5.56 -10.33
CA LEU A 110 -1.09 -5.53 -11.79
C LEU A 110 -2.22 -6.24 -12.54
N PRO A 111 -2.58 -7.51 -12.25
CA PRO A 111 -3.70 -8.17 -12.93
C PRO A 111 -5.03 -7.44 -12.71
N VAL A 112 -5.25 -6.84 -11.54
CA VAL A 112 -6.47 -6.06 -11.24
C VAL A 112 -6.56 -4.83 -12.14
N LEU A 113 -5.46 -4.07 -12.28
CA LEU A 113 -5.37 -2.92 -13.17
C LEU A 113 -5.55 -3.31 -14.64
N GLN A 114 -5.02 -4.47 -15.06
CA GLN A 114 -5.18 -4.99 -16.42
C GLN A 114 -6.65 -5.34 -16.71
N ILE A 115 -7.32 -6.04 -15.79
CA ILE A 115 -8.75 -6.38 -15.92
C ILE A 115 -9.60 -5.11 -16.00
N SER A 116 -9.35 -4.15 -15.10
CA SER A 116 -10.05 -2.85 -15.10
C SER A 116 -9.88 -2.11 -16.43
N HIS A 117 -8.67 -2.11 -17.00
CA HIS A 117 -8.42 -1.52 -18.31
C HIS A 117 -9.23 -2.18 -19.43
N LEU A 118 -9.27 -3.53 -19.45
CA LEU A 118 -10.03 -4.28 -20.45
C LEU A 118 -11.54 -4.07 -20.32
N GLN A 119 -12.06 -4.02 -19.10
CA GLN A 119 -13.48 -3.77 -18.84
C GLN A 119 -13.89 -2.36 -19.27
N THR A 120 -13.07 -1.35 -18.96
CA THR A 120 -13.29 0.03 -19.39
C THR A 120 -13.35 0.14 -20.92
N ASN A 121 -12.48 -0.57 -21.64
CA ASN A 121 -12.45 -0.54 -23.11
C ASN A 121 -13.55 -1.38 -23.78
N ARG A 122 -14.28 -2.22 -23.04
CA ARG A 122 -15.32 -3.11 -23.59
C ARG A 122 -16.73 -2.54 -23.52
N VAL A 123 -16.98 -1.49 -22.75
CA VAL A 123 -18.29 -0.84 -22.69
C VAL A 123 -18.49 -0.06 -24.00
N PRO A 124 -19.40 -0.48 -24.90
CA PRO A 124 -19.79 0.35 -26.04
C PRO A 124 -20.41 1.63 -25.48
N ALA A 125 -20.20 2.77 -26.16
CA ALA A 125 -20.88 4.01 -25.85
C ALA A 125 -22.36 3.70 -25.56
N ARG A 126 -22.83 4.03 -24.34
CA ARG A 126 -24.24 3.85 -23.99
C ARG A 126 -25.05 4.45 -25.13
N THR A 127 -25.90 3.64 -25.74
CA THR A 127 -26.91 4.07 -26.70
C THR A 127 -27.61 5.29 -26.12
N GLU A 128 -27.45 6.44 -26.78
CA GLU A 128 -28.28 7.60 -26.51
C GLU A 128 -29.75 7.15 -26.56
N PRO A 129 -30.61 7.57 -25.62
CA PRO A 129 -32.03 7.27 -25.71
C PRO A 129 -32.54 7.84 -27.04
N GLU A 130 -33.14 6.96 -27.84
CA GLU A 130 -33.77 7.29 -29.12
C GLU A 130 -34.74 8.47 -28.92
N PRO A 131 -34.69 9.52 -29.75
CA PRO A 131 -35.57 10.67 -29.59
C PRO A 131 -37.04 10.20 -29.69
N GLU A 132 -37.85 10.57 -28.70
CA GLU A 132 -39.29 10.25 -28.69
C GLU A 132 -39.94 10.71 -30.01
N PRO A 133 -40.83 9.91 -30.61
CA PRO A 133 -41.50 10.28 -31.84
C PRO A 133 -42.33 11.54 -31.63
N GLU A 134 -42.09 12.54 -32.47
CA GLU A 134 -42.79 13.82 -32.48
C GLU A 134 -44.31 13.60 -32.58
N PRO A 135 -45.14 14.29 -31.75
CA PRO A 135 -46.58 14.08 -31.75
C PRO A 135 -47.18 14.45 -33.12
N ALA A 136 -48.03 13.56 -33.65
CA ALA A 136 -48.68 13.73 -34.94
C ALA A 136 -49.46 15.06 -35.01
N PRO A 137 -49.47 15.72 -36.18
CA PRO A 137 -50.18 16.98 -36.35
C PRO A 137 -51.68 16.75 -36.11
N THR A 138 -52.25 17.59 -35.25
CA THR A 138 -53.69 17.65 -35.04
C THR A 138 -54.28 18.54 -36.13
N ASP A 139 -55.21 17.99 -36.91
CA ASP A 139 -56.06 18.70 -37.88
C ASP A 139 -56.91 19.78 -37.19
#